data_AF-A0A150XRB3-F1
#
_entry.id   AF-A0A150XRB3-F1
#
_cell.length_a   1.000
_cell.length_b   1.000
_cell.length_c   1.000
_cell.angle_alpha   90.00
_cell.angle_beta   90.00
_cell.angle_gamma   90.00
#
_symmetry.space_group_name_H-M   'P 1'
#
loop_
_entity.id
_entity.type
_entity.pdbx_description
1 polymer ?
#
loop_
_entity_poly.entity_id
_entity_poly.type
_entity_poly.pdbx_seq_one_letter_code
_entity_poly.pdbx_strand_id
1 'polypeptide(L)'
;MINQSCFRYYGQKINAVLCGYFLLISVHVYGQKAYLASESFDPSPRNEDRVRLAFYNVENLFDYFDDSLTIDEQFLPRGDHYWTKSRYTEKQNKLAKTILAMGGWDAPELIGFCEIENRYVLESLTQFTQLKSLGYEIIHKDSRDARGIDVAAIYRPDKLKLLNYEYYQLNFPFDIASRTRDILHTVMELPNKDTLHFFVNHWPSKFGGEFETQPKRMFAAQFVRTKADSLLKLNPNAHIVITGDFNDEPDEESMLNGLAVNTDINTLKPTDLYNLMYELRFVAGTHSFENKWGILDQFVVSGNLLLKQSRTRVRDRTAQIFDMDFLIMEGATGARRPFRTYQGPKYIGGYSDHLPIILDLILAY
;
A
#
# COMPACT_ATOMS: atom_id res chain seq x y z
N MET A 1 89.24 -16.10 -52.70
CA MET A 1 88.02 -16.93 -52.83
C MET A 1 86.83 -16.01 -52.55
N ILE A 2 86.32 -15.30 -53.56
CA ILE A 2 85.06 -15.59 -54.31
C ILE A 2 83.87 -15.65 -53.32
N ASN A 3 82.79 -14.85 -53.35
CA ASN A 3 82.20 -13.95 -54.35
C ASN A 3 81.25 -12.93 -53.66
N GLN A 4 80.89 -11.88 -54.40
CA GLN A 4 79.88 -10.86 -54.10
C GLN A 4 78.42 -11.36 -54.30
N SER A 5 77.45 -10.47 -54.00
CA SER A 5 76.04 -10.39 -54.47
C SER A 5 75.01 -11.14 -53.61
N CYS A 6 73.73 -10.75 -53.46
CA CYS A 6 72.91 -9.59 -53.84
C CYS A 6 71.52 -9.75 -53.18
N PHE A 7 70.82 -8.63 -52.98
CA PHE A 7 69.36 -8.41 -52.97
C PHE A 7 68.36 -9.10 -52.00
N ARG A 8 67.60 -8.21 -51.34
CA ARG A 8 66.16 -8.21 -50.96
C ARG A 8 65.29 -9.38 -51.44
N TYR A 9 64.36 -9.85 -50.60
CA TYR A 9 62.90 -9.67 -50.77
C TYR A 9 62.06 -10.22 -49.60
N TYR A 10 60.86 -9.64 -49.47
CA TYR A 10 59.77 -9.88 -48.51
C TYR A 10 59.32 -11.35 -48.35
N GLY A 11 58.84 -11.70 -47.14
CA GLY A 11 58.03 -12.90 -46.89
C GLY A 11 57.39 -12.90 -45.49
N GLN A 12 56.06 -12.76 -45.44
CA GLN A 12 55.22 -12.89 -44.24
C GLN A 12 55.32 -14.29 -43.60
N LYS A 13 55.24 -14.39 -42.27
CA LYS A 13 54.12 -15.03 -41.53
C LYS A 13 54.37 -15.16 -40.01
N ILE A 14 53.49 -14.49 -39.25
CA ILE A 14 52.72 -14.98 -38.08
C ILE A 14 53.49 -15.56 -36.86
N ASN A 15 53.48 -14.85 -35.72
CA ASN A 15 52.76 -15.24 -34.49
C ASN A 15 53.17 -14.40 -33.27
N ALA A 16 52.21 -13.68 -32.69
CA ALA A 16 51.97 -13.46 -31.25
C ALA A 16 51.22 -12.14 -31.04
N VAL A 17 49.90 -12.17 -31.13
CA VAL A 17 49.05 -11.12 -30.54
C VAL A 17 48.58 -11.65 -29.19
N LEU A 18 49.04 -10.99 -28.12
CA LEU A 18 48.50 -11.15 -26.78
C LEU A 18 47.04 -10.67 -26.79
N CYS A 19 46.09 -11.59 -26.68
CA CYS A 19 44.72 -11.28 -26.29
C CYS A 19 44.70 -10.93 -24.79
N GLY A 20 44.73 -9.64 -24.48
CA GLY A 20 44.31 -9.14 -23.18
C GLY A 20 42.81 -9.30 -23.04
N TYR A 21 42.37 -10.23 -22.18
CA TYR A 21 40.98 -10.29 -21.71
C TYR A 21 40.72 -9.05 -20.85
N PHE A 22 40.15 -8.00 -21.44
CA PHE A 22 39.43 -6.99 -20.67
C PHE A 22 38.12 -7.62 -20.20
N LEU A 23 38.11 -8.09 -18.96
CA LEU A 23 36.88 -8.31 -18.20
C LEU A 23 36.20 -6.94 -18.03
N LEU A 24 35.25 -6.65 -18.92
CA LEU A 24 34.24 -5.63 -18.68
C LEU A 24 33.41 -6.09 -17.49
N ILE A 25 33.81 -5.66 -16.29
CA ILE A 25 32.92 -5.66 -15.13
C ILE A 25 31.83 -4.65 -15.48
N SER A 26 30.69 -5.15 -15.95
CA SER A 26 29.46 -4.38 -16.00
C SER A 26 29.09 -4.07 -14.55
N VAL A 27 29.51 -2.90 -14.08
CA VAL A 27 28.96 -2.28 -12.89
C VAL A 27 27.49 -2.07 -13.22
N HIS A 28 26.64 -2.99 -12.78
CA HIS A 28 25.21 -2.76 -12.68
C HIS A 28 25.08 -1.62 -11.67
N VAL A 29 24.96 -0.39 -12.16
CA VAL A 29 24.36 0.68 -11.39
C VAL A 29 22.94 0.21 -11.16
N TYR A 30 22.71 -0.48 -10.03
CA TYR A 30 21.37 -0.77 -9.56
C TYR A 30 20.70 0.59 -9.40
N GLY A 31 19.88 0.98 -10.38
CA GLY A 31 19.08 2.18 -10.29
C GLY A 31 18.22 2.09 -9.03
N GLN A 32 18.21 3.19 -8.27
CA GLN A 32 17.39 3.36 -7.07
C GLN A 32 15.95 2.92 -7.37
N LYS A 33 15.42 1.92 -6.65
CA LYS A 33 14.06 1.41 -6.90
C LYS A 33 13.03 2.42 -6.41
N ALA A 34 12.40 3.12 -7.36
CA ALA A 34 11.39 4.14 -7.10
C ALA A 34 10.17 3.63 -6.28
N TYR A 35 9.94 2.33 -6.26
CA TYR A 35 8.81 1.67 -5.58
C TYR A 35 9.11 1.19 -4.14
N LEU A 36 10.36 1.29 -3.67
CA LEU A 36 10.74 1.00 -2.28
C LEU A 36 11.11 2.30 -1.58
N ALA A 37 10.49 2.55 -0.43
CA ALA A 37 10.80 3.71 0.38
C ALA A 37 12.23 3.63 0.96
N SER A 38 12.70 2.43 1.32
CA SER A 38 14.06 2.22 1.81
C SER A 38 15.14 2.71 0.82
N GLU A 39 14.82 2.69 -0.47
CA GLU A 39 15.73 3.14 -1.53
C GLU A 39 15.44 4.57 -2.00
N SER A 40 14.18 5.00 -2.08
CA SER A 40 13.78 6.23 -2.81
C SER A 40 12.80 7.16 -2.07
N PHE A 41 12.70 7.04 -0.74
CA PHE A 41 11.81 7.88 0.05
C PHE A 41 12.20 9.36 -0.01
N ASP A 42 11.23 10.23 -0.31
CA ASP A 42 11.37 11.68 -0.19
C ASP A 42 10.77 12.15 1.14
N PRO A 43 11.61 12.52 2.14
CA PRO A 43 11.13 13.02 3.43
C PRO A 43 10.88 14.52 3.43
N SER A 44 11.18 15.26 2.35
CA SER A 44 11.14 16.73 2.35
C SER A 44 9.73 17.28 2.66
N PRO A 45 9.63 18.50 3.23
CA PRO A 45 8.33 19.15 3.43
C PRO A 45 7.53 19.21 2.13
N ARG A 46 6.24 18.85 2.19
CA ARG A 46 5.36 18.79 1.01
C ARG A 46 4.69 20.13 0.66
N ASN A 47 4.80 21.13 1.54
CA ASN A 47 4.20 22.46 1.35
C ASN A 47 2.72 22.36 0.95
N GLU A 48 2.29 23.07 -0.10
CA GLU A 48 0.95 22.99 -0.68
C GLU A 48 0.94 22.42 -2.12
N ASP A 49 2.11 22.10 -2.68
CA ASP A 49 2.27 21.57 -4.04
C ASP A 49 2.34 20.03 -4.09
N ARG A 50 2.33 19.37 -2.94
CA ARG A 50 2.33 17.90 -2.83
C ARG A 50 1.42 17.42 -1.71
N VAL A 51 0.87 16.23 -1.89
CA VAL A 51 0.04 15.51 -0.91
C VAL A 51 0.47 14.05 -0.88
N ARG A 52 0.70 13.49 0.30
CA ARG A 52 0.98 12.08 0.51
C ARG A 52 -0.26 11.38 1.05
N LEU A 53 -0.72 10.41 0.28
CA LEU A 53 -1.73 9.45 0.69
C LEU A 53 -1.03 8.20 1.22
N ALA A 54 -1.63 7.54 2.19
CA ALA A 54 -1.14 6.26 2.69
C ALA A 54 -2.28 5.28 2.94
N PHE A 55 -1.95 3.99 2.91
CA PHE A 55 -2.81 2.93 3.43
C PHE A 55 -2.00 2.00 4.32
N TYR A 56 -2.62 1.55 5.41
CA TYR A 56 -1.99 0.61 6.33
C TYR A 56 -3.01 -0.35 6.96
N ASN A 57 -2.88 -1.65 6.68
CA ASN A 57 -3.48 -2.68 7.50
C ASN A 57 -2.73 -2.73 8.85
N VAL A 58 -3.42 -2.41 9.94
CA VAL A 58 -2.78 -2.25 11.25
C VAL A 58 -2.71 -3.54 12.08
N GLU A 59 -3.06 -4.70 11.50
CA GLU A 59 -3.06 -6.01 12.15
C GLU A 59 -3.86 -5.99 13.47
N ASN A 60 -5.17 -6.13 13.36
CA ASN A 60 -6.10 -6.29 14.48
C ASN A 60 -5.88 -5.27 15.59
N LEU A 61 -6.12 -3.99 15.32
CA LEU A 61 -6.04 -2.97 16.35
C LEU A 61 -7.32 -2.96 17.19
N PHE A 62 -7.39 -3.89 18.12
CA PHE A 62 -8.38 -3.96 19.19
C PHE A 62 -7.90 -3.17 20.42
N ASP A 63 -8.82 -2.59 21.15
CA ASP A 63 -8.63 -2.14 22.51
C ASP A 63 -8.57 -3.34 23.47
N TYR A 64 -8.70 -3.11 24.78
CA TYR A 64 -8.54 -4.15 25.80
C TYR A 64 -9.78 -4.27 26.69
N PHE A 65 -10.89 -3.71 26.24
CA PHE A 65 -12.23 -3.82 26.81
C PHE A 65 -13.02 -4.87 26.03
N ASP A 66 -13.96 -5.53 26.69
CA ASP A 66 -14.80 -6.58 26.11
C ASP A 66 -16.02 -5.95 25.43
N ASP A 67 -16.21 -6.22 24.14
CA ASP A 67 -17.42 -5.89 23.39
C ASP A 67 -18.26 -7.14 23.10
N SER A 68 -19.30 -7.32 23.92
CA SER A 68 -20.28 -8.41 23.82
C SER A 68 -21.01 -8.55 22.48
N LEU A 69 -20.90 -7.58 21.56
CA LEU A 69 -21.52 -7.61 20.23
C LEU A 69 -20.61 -8.17 19.14
N THR A 70 -19.32 -8.34 19.41
CA THR A 70 -18.31 -8.76 18.43
C THR A 70 -17.50 -9.95 18.95
N ILE A 71 -16.64 -10.52 18.10
CA ILE A 71 -15.76 -11.65 18.46
C ILE A 71 -14.35 -11.11 18.72
N ASP A 72 -14.18 -10.44 19.85
CA ASP A 72 -12.95 -9.76 20.28
C ASP A 72 -12.21 -10.52 21.40
N GLU A 73 -12.75 -11.62 21.93
CA GLU A 73 -12.34 -12.16 23.24
C GLU A 73 -10.88 -12.62 23.26
N GLN A 74 -10.34 -12.99 22.10
CA GLN A 74 -8.92 -13.33 21.96
C GLN A 74 -8.00 -12.14 22.30
N PHE A 75 -8.44 -10.91 22.03
CA PHE A 75 -7.75 -9.65 22.28
C PHE A 75 -8.14 -9.01 23.61
N LEU A 76 -8.45 -9.82 24.63
CA LEU A 76 -8.60 -9.35 26.00
C LEU A 76 -7.37 -9.66 26.86
N PRO A 77 -7.18 -8.96 28.01
CA PRO A 77 -6.08 -9.24 28.93
C PRO A 77 -6.05 -10.69 29.44
N ARG A 78 -7.21 -11.36 29.46
CA ARG A 78 -7.38 -12.76 29.86
C ARG A 78 -7.69 -13.70 28.68
N GLY A 79 -7.71 -13.18 27.46
CA GLY A 79 -7.91 -13.95 26.24
C GLY A 79 -6.65 -14.68 25.77
N ASP A 80 -6.77 -15.42 24.68
CA ASP A 80 -5.70 -16.26 24.12
C ASP A 80 -4.43 -15.48 23.76
N HIS A 81 -4.58 -14.21 23.38
CA HIS A 81 -3.46 -13.34 23.06
C HIS A 81 -2.95 -12.53 24.25
N TYR A 82 -3.53 -12.63 25.45
CA TYR A 82 -3.16 -11.84 26.63
C TYR A 82 -2.96 -10.36 26.29
N TRP A 83 -3.91 -9.76 25.58
CA TRP A 83 -3.81 -8.41 25.08
C TRP A 83 -4.05 -7.40 26.21
N THR A 84 -2.96 -7.03 26.88
CA THR A 84 -3.02 -6.10 28.01
C THR A 84 -2.96 -4.66 27.55
N LYS A 85 -3.39 -3.73 28.42
CA LYS A 85 -3.19 -2.28 28.24
C LYS A 85 -1.74 -1.91 27.86
N SER A 86 -0.74 -2.61 28.40
CA SER A 86 0.66 -2.37 28.07
C SER A 86 0.96 -2.70 26.60
N ARG A 87 0.47 -3.85 26.10
CA ARG A 87 0.67 -4.27 24.70
C ARG A 87 -0.07 -3.36 23.73
N TYR A 88 -1.31 -3.01 24.08
CA TYR A 88 -2.09 -2.02 23.36
C TYR A 88 -1.36 -0.67 23.24
N THR A 89 -0.86 -0.14 24.36
CA THR A 89 -0.10 1.13 24.38
C THR A 89 1.18 1.04 23.54
N GLU A 90 1.87 -0.10 23.60
CA GLU A 90 3.07 -0.34 22.79
C GLU A 90 2.75 -0.38 21.28
N LYS A 91 1.67 -1.09 20.90
CA LYS A 91 1.16 -1.13 19.53
C LYS A 91 0.80 0.27 19.03
N GLN A 92 0.07 1.06 19.81
CA GLN A 92 -0.30 2.43 19.45
C GLN A 92 0.91 3.32 19.20
N ASN A 93 1.94 3.27 20.07
CA ASN A 93 3.18 4.02 19.87
C ASN A 93 3.95 3.57 18.62
N LYS A 94 3.92 2.26 18.30
CA LYS A 94 4.54 1.72 17.09
C LYS A 94 3.83 2.19 15.82
N LEU A 95 2.51 2.16 15.80
CA LEU A 95 1.73 2.69 14.68
C LEU A 95 1.95 4.19 14.50
N ALA A 96 1.96 4.97 15.59
CA ALA A 96 2.28 6.39 15.57
C ALA A 96 3.69 6.67 15.01
N LYS A 97 4.69 5.90 15.45
CA LYS A 97 6.06 5.97 14.91
C LYS A 97 6.07 5.68 13.40
N THR A 98 5.37 4.65 12.94
CA THR A 98 5.28 4.31 11.52
C THR A 98 4.63 5.43 10.72
N ILE A 99 3.52 6.01 11.21
CA ILE A 99 2.83 7.14 10.56
C ILE A 99 3.74 8.36 10.42
N LEU A 100 4.46 8.72 11.49
CA LEU A 100 5.44 9.81 11.43
C LEU A 100 6.57 9.50 10.43
N ALA A 101 7.09 8.28 10.46
CA ALA A 101 8.16 7.86 9.55
C ALA A 101 7.73 7.90 8.08
N MET A 102 6.50 7.49 7.75
CA MET A 102 5.92 7.58 6.40
C MET A 102 5.78 9.02 5.91
N GLY A 103 5.69 9.98 6.82
CA GLY A 103 5.63 11.40 6.50
C GLY A 103 6.97 12.03 6.17
N GLY A 104 8.03 11.65 6.88
CA GLY A 104 9.31 12.37 6.87
C GLY A 104 9.19 13.66 7.68
N TRP A 105 9.47 14.81 7.07
CA TRP A 105 9.36 16.13 7.72
C TRP A 105 7.91 16.62 7.88
N ASP A 106 6.97 16.09 7.09
CA ASP A 106 5.54 16.43 7.18
C ASP A 106 4.73 15.12 7.25
N ALA A 107 3.79 14.99 8.18
CA ALA A 107 3.04 13.74 8.35
C ALA A 107 2.03 13.54 7.20
N PRO A 108 1.72 12.30 6.76
CA PRO A 108 0.86 12.08 5.59
C PRO A 108 -0.51 12.74 5.73
N GLU A 109 -0.99 13.39 4.67
CA GLU A 109 -2.20 14.24 4.77
C GLU A 109 -3.50 13.43 4.84
N LEU A 110 -3.54 12.24 4.26
CA LEU A 110 -4.68 11.31 4.31
C LEU A 110 -4.18 9.87 4.42
N ILE A 111 -4.67 9.15 5.42
CA ILE A 111 -4.28 7.76 5.69
C ILE A 111 -5.53 6.92 5.80
N GLY A 112 -5.66 5.89 4.95
CA GLY A 112 -6.65 4.83 5.09
C GLY A 112 -6.13 3.68 5.97
N PHE A 113 -7.02 3.05 6.71
CA PHE A 113 -6.72 1.89 7.54
C PHE A 113 -7.74 0.77 7.32
N CYS A 114 -7.33 -0.45 7.61
CA CYS A 114 -8.24 -1.55 7.90
C CYS A 114 -7.80 -2.28 9.18
N GLU A 115 -8.66 -3.16 9.68
CA GLU A 115 -8.48 -3.87 10.95
C GLU A 115 -8.50 -2.94 12.17
N ILE A 116 -9.35 -1.90 12.11
CA ILE A 116 -9.65 -1.00 13.22
C ILE A 116 -10.86 -1.54 13.97
N GLU A 117 -10.75 -1.81 15.27
CA GLU A 117 -11.90 -2.31 16.02
C GLU A 117 -13.01 -1.27 16.18
N ASN A 118 -12.66 -0.07 16.64
CA ASN A 118 -13.65 0.95 16.96
C ASN A 118 -13.05 2.38 16.93
N ARG A 119 -13.90 3.38 17.19
CA ARG A 119 -13.46 4.78 17.22
C ARG A 119 -12.45 5.07 18.35
N TYR A 120 -12.52 4.38 19.48
CA TYR A 120 -11.63 4.60 20.62
C TYR A 120 -10.17 4.27 20.28
N VAL A 121 -9.90 3.25 19.45
CA VAL A 121 -8.52 2.96 19.04
C VAL A 121 -7.92 4.06 18.16
N LEU A 122 -8.72 4.72 17.31
CA LEU A 122 -8.26 5.84 16.50
C LEU A 122 -8.10 7.12 17.33
N GLU A 123 -8.98 7.37 18.30
CA GLU A 123 -8.82 8.46 19.26
C GLU A 123 -7.55 8.25 20.09
N SER A 124 -7.29 7.02 20.52
CA SER A 124 -6.08 6.70 21.28
C SER A 124 -4.82 6.90 20.45
N LEU A 125 -4.84 6.49 19.18
CA LEU A 125 -3.76 6.71 18.23
C LEU A 125 -3.51 8.20 17.99
N THR A 126 -4.57 9.01 17.78
CA THR A 126 -4.42 10.42 17.41
C THR A 126 -4.22 11.35 18.62
N GLN A 127 -4.75 11.04 19.80
CA GLN A 127 -4.77 11.94 20.96
C GLN A 127 -3.78 11.55 22.07
N PHE A 128 -3.40 10.28 22.17
CA PHE A 128 -2.54 9.77 23.25
C PHE A 128 -1.17 9.26 22.77
N THR A 129 -0.78 9.60 21.54
CA THR A 129 0.56 9.34 20.99
C THR A 129 1.24 10.62 20.52
N GLN A 130 2.38 10.48 19.86
CA GLN A 130 3.14 11.56 19.23
C GLN A 130 2.36 12.24 18.08
N LEU A 131 1.24 11.67 17.62
CA LEU A 131 0.39 12.26 16.58
C LEU A 131 -0.49 13.42 17.08
N LYS A 132 -0.61 13.62 18.40
CA LYS A 132 -1.51 14.63 18.99
C LYS A 132 -1.32 16.03 18.43
N SER A 133 -0.07 16.46 18.27
CA SER A 133 0.25 17.81 17.77
C SER A 133 -0.12 18.02 16.30
N LEU A 134 -0.38 16.95 15.56
CA LEU A 134 -0.72 17.00 14.14
C LEU A 134 -2.22 17.27 13.92
N GLY A 135 -3.06 17.10 14.94
CA GLY A 135 -4.48 17.44 14.85
C GLY A 135 -5.26 16.63 13.81
N TYR A 136 -4.90 15.36 13.62
CA TYR A 136 -5.65 14.47 12.72
C TYR A 136 -7.13 14.37 13.12
N GLU A 137 -8.01 14.48 12.14
CA GLU A 137 -9.43 14.19 12.28
C GLU A 137 -9.75 12.77 11.82
N ILE A 138 -10.78 12.16 12.41
CA ILE A 138 -11.12 10.75 12.26
C ILE A 138 -12.40 10.59 11.43
N ILE A 139 -12.37 9.69 10.45
CA ILE A 139 -13.52 9.20 9.70
C ILE A 139 -13.66 7.70 10.02
N HIS A 140 -14.63 7.38 10.89
CA HIS A 140 -14.88 6.02 11.38
C HIS A 140 -16.37 5.77 11.57
N LYS A 141 -16.81 4.54 11.30
CA LYS A 141 -18.12 4.01 11.65
C LYS A 141 -18.01 2.49 11.77
N ASP A 142 -18.64 1.94 12.80
CA ASP A 142 -18.72 0.50 13.01
C ASP A 142 -19.49 -0.18 11.85
N SER A 143 -18.90 -1.24 11.30
CA SER A 143 -19.51 -2.07 10.26
C SER A 143 -20.20 -3.30 10.87
N ARG A 144 -20.70 -4.19 10.01
CA ARG A 144 -21.38 -5.41 10.45
C ARG A 144 -20.43 -6.59 10.62
N ASP A 145 -19.13 -6.42 10.35
CA ASP A 145 -18.18 -7.52 10.40
C ASP A 145 -18.22 -8.24 11.75
N ALA A 146 -18.25 -9.56 11.72
CA ALA A 146 -18.44 -10.36 12.94
C ALA A 146 -17.24 -10.28 13.90
N ARG A 147 -16.03 -9.98 13.40
CA ARG A 147 -14.85 -9.74 14.24
C ARG A 147 -14.86 -8.33 14.85
N GLY A 148 -15.80 -7.46 14.46
CA GLY A 148 -15.84 -6.09 14.95
C GLY A 148 -14.67 -5.26 14.43
N ILE A 149 -14.26 -5.44 13.18
CA ILE A 149 -13.19 -4.63 12.58
C ILE A 149 -13.64 -3.90 11.32
N ASP A 150 -13.09 -2.72 11.11
CA ASP A 150 -13.56 -1.76 10.13
C ASP A 150 -12.45 -1.19 9.26
N VAL A 151 -12.90 -0.52 8.20
CA VAL A 151 -12.08 0.43 7.45
C VAL A 151 -12.27 1.83 8.02
N ALA A 152 -11.19 2.61 8.03
CA ALA A 152 -11.21 3.96 8.55
C ALA A 152 -10.30 4.88 7.74
N ALA A 153 -10.40 6.17 8.00
CA ALA A 153 -9.38 7.12 7.58
C ALA A 153 -9.10 8.16 8.66
N ILE A 154 -7.88 8.69 8.67
CA ILE A 154 -7.57 9.95 9.35
C ILE A 154 -6.97 10.94 8.36
N TYR A 155 -7.23 12.23 8.57
CA TYR A 155 -6.75 13.27 7.66
C TYR A 155 -6.31 14.54 8.40
N ARG A 156 -5.47 15.34 7.75
CA ARG A 156 -4.95 16.63 8.24
C ARG A 156 -5.88 17.79 7.82
N PRO A 157 -6.72 18.34 8.72
CA PRO A 157 -7.68 19.39 8.36
C PRO A 157 -7.01 20.73 8.03
N ASP A 158 -5.74 20.93 8.41
CA ASP A 158 -4.92 22.08 8.04
C ASP A 158 -4.38 22.01 6.59
N LYS A 159 -4.49 20.84 5.94
CA LYS A 159 -3.97 20.58 4.58
C LYS A 159 -5.06 20.19 3.59
N LEU A 160 -6.04 19.42 4.04
CA LEU A 160 -7.15 18.91 3.24
C LEU A 160 -8.47 19.35 3.87
N LYS A 161 -9.47 19.57 3.04
CA LYS A 161 -10.84 19.80 3.51
C LYS A 161 -11.73 18.63 3.10
N LEU A 162 -12.31 17.98 4.10
CA LEU A 162 -13.31 16.94 3.88
C LEU A 162 -14.60 17.58 3.34
N LEU A 163 -15.00 17.19 2.13
CA LEU A 163 -16.23 17.65 1.50
C LEU A 163 -17.40 16.70 1.78
N ASN A 164 -17.13 15.39 1.72
CA ASN A 164 -18.12 14.36 1.99
C ASN A 164 -17.45 13.02 2.33
N TYR A 165 -18.17 12.12 2.99
CA TYR A 165 -17.80 10.71 3.09
C TYR A 165 -19.05 9.82 3.14
N GLU A 166 -18.90 8.58 2.68
CA GLU A 166 -19.96 7.58 2.67
C GLU A 166 -19.37 6.20 2.96
N TYR A 167 -20.13 5.38 3.70
CA TYR A 167 -19.84 3.97 3.90
C TYR A 167 -20.78 3.12 3.05
N TYR A 168 -20.21 2.30 2.19
CA TYR A 168 -20.95 1.36 1.38
C TYR A 168 -20.96 -0.02 2.01
N GLN A 169 -22.12 -0.41 2.54
CA GLN A 169 -22.31 -1.76 3.04
C GLN A 169 -22.43 -2.76 1.88
N LEU A 170 -21.58 -3.80 1.92
CA LEU A 170 -21.65 -4.90 0.97
C LEU A 170 -22.69 -5.93 1.40
N ASN A 171 -23.70 -6.15 0.56
CA ASN A 171 -24.70 -7.19 0.75
C ASN A 171 -24.60 -8.19 -0.40
N PHE A 172 -24.07 -9.39 -0.10
CA PHE A 172 -23.90 -10.42 -1.12
C PHE A 172 -25.25 -11.09 -1.42
N PRO A 173 -25.77 -11.00 -2.66
CA PRO A 173 -27.07 -11.58 -3.01
C PRO A 173 -27.07 -13.11 -2.94
N PHE A 174 -25.90 -13.73 -3.07
CA PHE A 174 -25.69 -15.18 -2.98
C PHE A 174 -25.34 -15.65 -1.56
N ASP A 175 -25.14 -14.75 -0.60
CA ASP A 175 -24.88 -15.07 0.80
C ASP A 175 -25.39 -13.93 1.71
N ILE A 176 -26.71 -13.89 1.90
CA ILE A 176 -27.41 -12.84 2.67
C ILE A 176 -27.07 -12.87 4.18
N ALA A 177 -26.55 -13.99 4.68
CA ALA A 177 -26.17 -14.16 6.07
C ALA A 177 -24.75 -13.62 6.32
N SER A 178 -23.91 -13.59 5.28
CA SER A 178 -22.57 -13.00 5.35
C SER A 178 -22.61 -11.61 5.96
N ARG A 179 -21.63 -11.36 6.82
CA ARG A 179 -21.30 -10.06 7.34
C ARG A 179 -19.86 -9.77 6.98
N THR A 180 -19.59 -8.56 6.52
CA THR A 180 -18.27 -8.14 6.07
C THR A 180 -18.11 -6.65 6.33
N ARG A 181 -16.88 -6.18 6.21
CA ARG A 181 -16.50 -4.78 6.29
C ARG A 181 -17.18 -3.96 5.20
N ASP A 182 -17.53 -2.73 5.55
CA ASP A 182 -17.99 -1.70 4.62
C ASP A 182 -16.80 -1.22 3.74
N ILE A 183 -17.12 -0.48 2.67
CA ILE A 183 -16.13 0.28 1.89
C ILE A 183 -16.30 1.75 2.25
N LEU A 184 -15.22 2.40 2.68
CA LEU A 184 -15.23 3.85 2.93
C LEU A 184 -14.91 4.59 1.64
N HIS A 185 -15.71 5.60 1.30
CA HIS A 185 -15.43 6.56 0.24
C HIS A 185 -15.41 7.96 0.83
N THR A 186 -14.30 8.67 0.66
CA THR A 186 -14.15 10.06 1.06
C THR A 186 -13.94 10.96 -0.15
N VAL A 187 -14.40 12.21 -0.04
CA VAL A 187 -14.23 13.25 -1.04
C VAL A 187 -13.49 14.40 -0.37
N MET A 188 -12.25 14.63 -0.80
CA MET A 188 -11.38 15.66 -0.24
C MET A 188 -11.16 16.80 -1.24
N GLU A 189 -11.21 18.04 -0.78
CA GLU A 189 -10.66 19.19 -1.51
C GLU A 189 -9.16 19.29 -1.23
N LEU A 190 -8.36 19.28 -2.30
CA LEU A 190 -6.91 19.41 -2.27
C LEU A 190 -6.48 20.89 -2.23
N PRO A 191 -5.23 21.21 -1.85
CA PRO A 191 -4.70 22.58 -1.82
C PRO A 191 -4.91 23.39 -3.12
N ASN A 192 -4.79 22.74 -4.28
CA ASN A 192 -5.01 23.35 -5.60
C ASN A 192 -6.51 23.51 -5.98
N LYS A 193 -7.43 23.30 -5.04
CA LYS A 193 -8.90 23.38 -5.21
C LYS A 193 -9.51 22.31 -6.12
N ASP A 194 -8.74 21.26 -6.36
CA ASP A 194 -9.22 20.06 -7.03
C ASP A 194 -9.90 19.11 -6.03
N THR A 195 -10.58 18.09 -6.53
CA THR A 195 -11.29 17.09 -5.73
C THR A 195 -10.68 15.71 -5.91
N LEU A 196 -10.42 15.03 -4.80
CA LEU A 196 -9.94 13.65 -4.73
C LEU A 196 -11.00 12.73 -4.14
N HIS A 197 -11.37 11.70 -4.88
CA HIS A 197 -12.15 10.57 -4.38
C HIS A 197 -11.21 9.50 -3.87
N PHE A 198 -11.32 9.15 -2.59
CA PHE A 198 -10.44 8.18 -1.94
C PHE A 198 -11.26 7.05 -1.31
N PHE A 199 -11.11 5.83 -1.85
CA PHE A 199 -11.80 4.63 -1.39
C PHE A 199 -10.85 3.78 -0.54
N VAL A 200 -11.32 3.32 0.63
CA VAL A 200 -10.60 2.39 1.51
C VAL A 200 -11.36 1.07 1.58
N ASN A 201 -10.66 -0.02 1.29
CA ASN A 201 -11.22 -1.35 1.15
C ASN A 201 -10.57 -2.34 2.12
N HIS A 202 -11.35 -3.32 2.57
CA HIS A 202 -10.83 -4.52 3.21
C HIS A 202 -11.70 -5.70 2.78
N TRP A 203 -11.32 -6.36 1.68
CA TRP A 203 -12.16 -7.40 1.09
C TRP A 203 -12.09 -8.72 1.88
N PRO A 204 -13.09 -9.61 1.75
CA PRO A 204 -13.13 -10.88 2.47
C PRO A 204 -11.83 -11.68 2.33
N SER A 205 -11.25 -12.07 3.47
CA SER A 205 -9.99 -12.81 3.53
C SER A 205 -10.10 -14.15 2.82
N LYS A 206 -8.97 -14.74 2.39
CA LYS A 206 -8.90 -16.11 1.87
C LYS A 206 -9.13 -17.21 2.95
N PHE A 207 -9.36 -16.82 4.20
CA PHE A 207 -9.67 -17.74 5.31
C PHE A 207 -10.97 -18.52 5.03
N GLY A 208 -10.94 -19.85 5.24
CA GLY A 208 -12.01 -20.77 4.85
C GLY A 208 -11.86 -21.37 3.44
N GLY A 209 -10.87 -20.91 2.67
CA GLY A 209 -10.55 -21.39 1.33
C GLY A 209 -10.73 -20.29 0.28
N GLU A 210 -9.76 -20.19 -0.62
CA GLU A 210 -9.78 -19.17 -1.69
C GLU A 210 -11.02 -19.32 -2.58
N PHE A 211 -11.35 -20.56 -2.97
CA PHE A 211 -12.49 -20.86 -3.82
C PHE A 211 -13.84 -20.38 -3.24
N GLU A 212 -14.02 -20.55 -1.93
CA GLU A 212 -15.26 -20.15 -1.23
C GLU A 212 -15.39 -18.63 -1.10
N THR A 213 -14.26 -17.92 -1.05
CA THR A 213 -14.21 -16.49 -0.76
C THR A 213 -14.08 -15.63 -2.02
N GLN A 214 -13.60 -16.21 -3.13
CA GLN A 214 -13.42 -15.55 -4.42
C GLN A 214 -14.70 -14.89 -4.97
N PRO A 215 -15.90 -15.50 -4.92
CA PRO A 215 -17.13 -14.83 -5.35
C PRO A 215 -17.44 -13.56 -4.57
N LYS A 216 -17.11 -13.53 -3.27
CA LYS A 216 -17.32 -12.35 -2.41
C LYS A 216 -16.34 -11.22 -2.75
N ARG A 217 -15.07 -11.56 -3.01
CA ARG A 217 -14.07 -10.57 -3.47
C ARG A 217 -14.40 -10.01 -4.85
N MET A 218 -14.81 -10.88 -5.78
CA MET A 218 -15.31 -10.46 -7.10
C MET A 218 -16.49 -9.47 -6.99
N PHE A 219 -17.47 -9.77 -6.13
CA PHE A 219 -18.60 -8.88 -5.90
C PHE A 219 -18.16 -7.52 -5.33
N ALA A 220 -17.26 -7.52 -4.33
CA ALA A 220 -16.72 -6.28 -3.76
C ALA A 220 -16.00 -5.43 -4.83
N ALA A 221 -15.18 -6.07 -5.67
CA ALA A 221 -14.48 -5.42 -6.76
C ALA A 221 -15.43 -4.79 -7.79
N GLN A 222 -16.45 -5.53 -8.23
CA GLN A 222 -17.48 -5.04 -9.14
C GLN A 222 -18.31 -3.90 -8.55
N PHE A 223 -18.56 -3.94 -7.24
CA PHE A 223 -19.25 -2.86 -6.53
C PHE A 223 -18.42 -1.57 -6.58
N VAL A 224 -17.14 -1.63 -6.20
CA VAL A 224 -16.21 -0.49 -6.28
C VAL A 224 -16.13 0.03 -7.71
N ARG A 225 -16.01 -0.87 -8.69
CA ARG A 225 -16.00 -0.51 -10.12
C ARG A 225 -17.23 0.29 -10.52
N THR A 226 -18.42 -0.18 -10.13
CA THR A 226 -19.67 0.53 -10.42
C THR A 226 -19.69 1.94 -9.83
N LYS A 227 -19.12 2.13 -8.62
CA LYS A 227 -18.99 3.46 -8.01
C LYS A 227 -18.00 4.35 -8.78
N ALA A 228 -16.83 3.81 -9.14
CA ALA A 228 -15.84 4.53 -9.93
C ALA A 228 -16.37 4.93 -11.31
N ASP A 229 -17.04 4.01 -12.02
CA ASP A 229 -17.67 4.29 -13.32
C ASP A 229 -18.75 5.37 -13.21
N SER A 230 -19.54 5.37 -12.12
CA SER A 230 -20.53 6.43 -11.88
C SER A 230 -19.87 7.80 -11.71
N LEU A 231 -18.75 7.88 -11.01
CA LEU A 231 -17.99 9.12 -10.84
C LEU A 231 -17.38 9.58 -12.17
N LEU A 232 -16.76 8.67 -12.92
CA LEU A 232 -16.12 8.95 -14.21
C LEU A 232 -17.14 9.32 -15.30
N LYS A 233 -18.37 8.80 -15.23
CA LYS A 233 -19.47 9.19 -16.11
C LYS A 233 -19.91 10.63 -15.86
N LEU A 234 -19.91 11.07 -14.59
CA LEU A 234 -20.26 12.45 -14.21
C LEU A 234 -19.11 13.43 -14.50
N ASN A 235 -17.88 13.00 -14.24
CA ASN A 235 -16.67 13.77 -14.49
C ASN A 235 -15.56 12.83 -15.04
N PRO A 236 -15.31 12.84 -16.36
CA PRO A 236 -14.26 12.03 -16.99
C PRO A 236 -12.84 12.32 -16.50
N ASN A 237 -12.62 13.45 -15.82
CA ASN A 237 -11.36 13.87 -15.24
C ASN A 237 -11.32 13.68 -13.70
N ALA A 238 -12.27 12.93 -13.12
CA ALA A 238 -12.28 12.70 -11.67
C ALA A 238 -10.96 12.06 -11.22
N HIS A 239 -10.38 12.58 -10.14
CA HIS A 239 -9.22 11.99 -9.48
C HIS A 239 -9.70 10.93 -8.50
N ILE A 240 -9.52 9.66 -8.85
CA ILE A 240 -9.98 8.53 -8.03
C ILE A 240 -8.76 7.73 -7.59
N VAL A 241 -8.62 7.53 -6.28
CA VAL A 241 -7.67 6.61 -5.66
C VAL A 241 -8.47 5.56 -4.90
N ILE A 242 -8.25 4.29 -5.24
CA ILE A 242 -8.85 3.15 -4.58
C ILE A 242 -7.70 2.40 -3.92
N THR A 243 -7.78 2.24 -2.61
CA THR A 243 -6.77 1.55 -1.82
C THR A 243 -7.39 0.64 -0.79
N GLY A 244 -6.57 -0.21 -0.19
CA GLY A 244 -7.04 -1.20 0.75
C GLY A 244 -6.22 -2.47 0.74
N ASP A 245 -6.56 -3.33 1.69
CA ASP A 245 -6.21 -4.74 1.65
C ASP A 245 -7.29 -5.47 0.83
N PHE A 246 -6.95 -5.78 -0.42
CA PHE A 246 -7.87 -6.46 -1.33
C PHE A 246 -7.94 -7.98 -1.09
N ASN A 247 -7.06 -8.54 -0.24
CA ASN A 247 -6.95 -9.98 -0.03
C ASN A 247 -6.79 -10.82 -1.32
N ASP A 248 -6.45 -10.17 -2.43
CA ASP A 248 -6.12 -10.74 -3.73
C ASP A 248 -4.86 -10.05 -4.27
N GLU A 249 -4.03 -10.78 -4.98
CA GLU A 249 -2.86 -10.29 -5.69
C GLU A 249 -3.26 -9.43 -6.91
N PRO A 250 -2.36 -8.57 -7.43
CA PRO A 250 -2.69 -7.67 -8.53
C PRO A 250 -3.15 -8.35 -9.83
N ASP A 251 -2.82 -9.62 -10.05
CA ASP A 251 -3.17 -10.42 -11.23
C ASP A 251 -4.32 -11.41 -11.02
N GLU A 252 -5.01 -11.35 -9.88
CA GLU A 252 -6.19 -12.18 -9.63
C GLU A 252 -7.47 -11.63 -10.26
N GLU A 253 -8.46 -12.51 -10.42
CA GLU A 253 -9.72 -12.27 -11.15
C GLU A 253 -10.51 -11.06 -10.62
N SER A 254 -10.57 -10.87 -9.31
CA SER A 254 -11.28 -9.72 -8.73
C SER A 254 -10.64 -8.40 -9.14
N MET A 255 -9.32 -8.35 -9.30
CA MET A 255 -8.60 -7.15 -9.73
C MET A 255 -8.73 -6.94 -11.24
N LEU A 256 -8.40 -7.98 -12.03
CA LEU A 256 -8.34 -7.89 -13.50
C LEU A 256 -9.70 -7.81 -14.17
N ASN A 257 -10.71 -8.50 -13.63
CA ASN A 257 -12.04 -8.62 -14.25
C ASN A 257 -13.15 -7.99 -13.41
N GLY A 258 -13.03 -8.02 -12.07
CA GLY A 258 -14.02 -7.41 -11.17
C GLY A 258 -13.91 -5.90 -11.11
N LEU A 259 -12.75 -5.40 -10.65
CA LEU A 259 -12.41 -3.98 -10.66
C LEU A 259 -12.04 -3.52 -12.07
N ALA A 260 -11.63 -4.47 -12.92
CA ALA A 260 -11.28 -4.26 -14.32
C ALA A 260 -10.19 -3.19 -14.49
N VAL A 261 -9.10 -3.38 -13.72
CA VAL A 261 -7.91 -2.53 -13.79
C VAL A 261 -7.10 -2.84 -15.04
N ASN A 262 -6.54 -1.80 -15.63
CA ASN A 262 -5.53 -1.89 -16.66
C ASN A 262 -4.14 -1.99 -16.01
N THR A 263 -3.28 -2.79 -16.60
CA THR A 263 -1.92 -3.08 -16.12
C THR A 263 -0.86 -2.40 -16.98
N ASP A 264 -1.21 -1.96 -18.20
CA ASP A 264 -0.31 -1.22 -19.09
C ASP A 264 -0.42 0.30 -18.86
N ILE A 265 0.50 0.84 -18.07
CA ILE A 265 0.58 2.29 -17.81
C ILE A 265 1.21 3.09 -18.97
N ASN A 266 1.61 2.45 -20.08
CA ASN A 266 2.13 3.15 -21.26
C ASN A 266 1.00 3.68 -22.15
N THR A 267 -0.16 3.04 -22.12
CA THR A 267 -1.33 3.40 -22.92
C THR A 267 -2.45 3.93 -22.04
N LEU A 268 -2.37 5.21 -21.67
CA LEU A 268 -3.26 5.82 -20.69
C LEU A 268 -4.57 6.34 -21.32
N LYS A 269 -5.70 6.01 -20.69
CA LYS A 269 -7.01 6.63 -20.93
C LYS A 269 -7.50 7.27 -19.62
N PRO A 270 -7.99 8.52 -19.65
CA PRO A 270 -8.40 9.23 -18.42
C PRO A 270 -9.41 8.45 -17.56
N THR A 271 -10.32 7.73 -18.22
CA THR A 271 -11.46 7.02 -17.61
C THR A 271 -11.19 5.56 -17.29
N ASP A 272 -10.00 5.04 -17.57
CA ASP A 272 -9.63 3.68 -17.15
C ASP A 272 -9.06 3.72 -15.71
N LEU A 273 -9.10 2.59 -15.01
CA LEU A 273 -8.45 2.42 -13.71
C LEU A 273 -7.13 1.67 -13.90
N TYR A 274 -6.06 2.06 -13.20
CA TYR A 274 -4.73 1.48 -13.32
C TYR A 274 -4.21 1.03 -11.96
N ASN A 275 -3.71 -0.20 -11.89
CA ASN A 275 -3.11 -0.73 -10.67
C ASN A 275 -1.61 -0.44 -10.62
N LEU A 276 -1.19 0.44 -9.72
CA LEU A 276 0.22 0.87 -9.59
C LEU A 276 1.12 -0.18 -8.94
N MET A 277 0.53 -1.23 -8.39
CA MET A 277 1.24 -2.29 -7.69
C MET A 277 1.43 -3.55 -8.55
N TYR A 278 0.87 -3.58 -9.76
CA TYR A 278 0.88 -4.77 -10.62
C TYR A 278 2.28 -5.31 -10.87
N GLU A 279 3.20 -4.47 -11.37
CA GLU A 279 4.58 -4.89 -11.65
C GLU A 279 5.39 -5.17 -10.37
N LEU A 280 4.96 -4.64 -9.22
CA LEU A 280 5.69 -4.80 -7.96
C LEU A 280 5.62 -6.22 -7.42
N ARG A 281 4.60 -7.01 -7.80
CA ARG A 281 4.43 -8.40 -7.36
C ARG A 281 5.60 -9.32 -7.73
N PHE A 282 6.40 -8.94 -8.72
CA PHE A 282 7.57 -9.70 -9.14
C PHE A 282 8.84 -9.38 -8.34
N VAL A 283 8.86 -8.27 -7.60
CA VAL A 283 10.10 -7.69 -7.04
C VAL A 283 9.98 -7.28 -5.57
N ALA A 284 8.77 -7.18 -5.02
CA ALA A 284 8.51 -6.77 -3.64
C ALA A 284 7.16 -7.36 -3.15
N GLY A 285 6.83 -7.10 -1.88
CA GLY A 285 5.58 -7.52 -1.25
C GLY A 285 5.16 -6.57 -0.14
N THR A 286 3.87 -6.54 0.19
CA THR A 286 3.31 -5.83 1.33
C THR A 286 2.99 -6.77 2.49
N HIS A 287 2.75 -8.04 2.22
CA HIS A 287 2.43 -9.07 3.21
C HIS A 287 3.24 -10.34 2.97
N SER A 288 3.42 -11.18 4.00
CA SER A 288 4.07 -12.48 3.85
C SER A 288 3.31 -13.64 4.51
N PHE A 289 3.03 -14.67 3.70
CA PHE A 289 2.43 -15.93 4.13
C PHE A 289 3.33 -17.11 3.73
N GLU A 290 3.57 -18.04 4.66
CA GLU A 290 4.46 -19.20 4.43
C GLU A 290 5.85 -18.83 3.82
N ASN A 291 6.41 -17.68 4.27
CA ASN A 291 7.67 -17.10 3.78
C ASN A 291 7.66 -16.71 2.29
N LYS A 292 6.49 -16.59 1.67
CA LYS A 292 6.31 -15.98 0.36
C LYS A 292 5.81 -14.56 0.55
N TRP A 293 6.36 -13.65 -0.24
CA TRP A 293 5.87 -12.27 -0.31
C TRP A 293 4.70 -12.19 -1.29
N GLY A 294 3.73 -11.36 -0.97
CA GLY A 294 2.59 -11.04 -1.81
C GLY A 294 2.20 -9.57 -1.68
N ILE A 295 1.35 -9.10 -2.59
CA ILE A 295 0.88 -7.72 -2.70
C ILE A 295 -0.65 -7.71 -2.46
N LEU A 296 -1.05 -7.66 -1.19
CA LEU A 296 -2.47 -7.58 -0.83
C LEU A 296 -2.95 -6.14 -0.68
N ASP A 297 -2.05 -5.26 -0.22
CA ASP A 297 -2.29 -3.84 -0.03
C ASP A 297 -1.95 -3.10 -1.32
N GLN A 298 -2.92 -2.42 -1.93
CA GLN A 298 -2.70 -1.85 -3.25
C GLN A 298 -3.23 -0.43 -3.46
N PHE A 299 -2.66 0.27 -4.45
CA PHE A 299 -3.18 1.52 -4.99
C PHE A 299 -3.62 1.32 -6.44
N VAL A 300 -4.90 1.56 -6.69
CA VAL A 300 -5.51 1.66 -8.01
C VAL A 300 -5.94 3.11 -8.23
N VAL A 301 -5.63 3.69 -9.39
CA VAL A 301 -5.90 5.11 -9.67
C VAL A 301 -6.63 5.30 -10.99
N SER A 302 -7.47 6.33 -11.09
CA SER A 302 -8.01 6.79 -12.37
C SER A 302 -6.88 7.22 -13.31
N GLY A 303 -7.00 6.95 -14.61
CA GLY A 303 -5.99 7.32 -15.60
C GLY A 303 -5.69 8.81 -15.65
N ASN A 304 -6.64 9.68 -15.32
CA ASN A 304 -6.39 11.12 -15.25
C ASN A 304 -5.25 11.49 -14.26
N LEU A 305 -5.11 10.76 -13.15
CA LEU A 305 -4.00 10.92 -12.20
C LEU A 305 -2.63 10.53 -12.77
N LEU A 306 -2.57 9.86 -13.93
CA LEU A 306 -1.32 9.44 -14.58
C LEU A 306 -0.96 10.30 -15.79
N LEU A 307 -1.85 11.20 -16.21
CA LEU A 307 -1.64 12.07 -17.36
C LEU A 307 -0.70 13.23 -17.00
N LYS A 308 0.27 13.52 -17.89
CA LYS A 308 1.26 14.59 -17.66
C LYS A 308 0.62 15.97 -17.60
N GLN A 309 -0.47 16.15 -18.34
CA GLN A 309 -1.24 17.38 -18.41
C GLN A 309 -2.19 17.58 -17.23
N SER A 310 -2.39 16.58 -16.37
CA SER A 310 -3.26 16.74 -15.20
C SER A 310 -2.61 17.66 -14.17
N ARG A 311 -3.43 18.56 -13.62
CA ARG A 311 -3.03 19.46 -12.53
C ARG A 311 -2.81 18.71 -11.22
N THR A 312 -3.47 17.58 -11.05
CA THR A 312 -3.28 16.67 -9.93
C THR A 312 -2.82 15.33 -10.51
N ARG A 313 -1.60 14.90 -10.19
CA ARG A 313 -1.04 13.67 -10.75
C ARG A 313 -0.19 12.90 -9.76
N VAL A 314 -0.13 11.59 -9.91
CA VAL A 314 0.77 10.71 -9.16
C VAL A 314 2.20 11.03 -9.55
N ARG A 315 3.05 11.27 -8.55
CA ARG A 315 4.49 11.44 -8.70
C ARG A 315 5.09 10.19 -9.32
N ASP A 316 5.85 10.39 -10.40
CA ASP A 316 6.58 9.33 -11.11
C ASP A 316 5.72 8.13 -11.58
N ARG A 317 4.39 8.28 -11.59
CA ARG A 317 3.41 7.22 -11.92
C ARG A 317 3.61 5.94 -11.13
N THR A 318 4.05 6.04 -9.88
CA THR A 318 4.32 4.89 -9.03
C THR A 318 3.83 5.12 -7.61
N ALA A 319 3.51 4.03 -6.92
CA ALA A 319 3.32 3.99 -5.48
C ALA A 319 4.57 3.36 -4.84
N GLN A 320 4.78 3.61 -3.55
CA GLN A 320 5.90 3.02 -2.82
C GLN A 320 5.41 2.10 -1.70
N ILE A 321 6.08 0.97 -1.54
CA ILE A 321 5.99 0.14 -0.34
C ILE A 321 6.92 0.76 0.70
N PHE A 322 6.39 1.05 1.89
CA PHE A 322 7.16 1.62 2.99
C PHE A 322 7.87 0.52 3.78
N ASP A 323 9.00 0.06 3.24
CA ASP A 323 9.76 -1.12 3.67
C ASP A 323 10.94 -0.80 4.61
N MET A 324 10.77 0.18 5.49
CA MET A 324 11.83 0.58 6.44
C MET A 324 12.25 -0.60 7.34
N ASP A 325 13.55 -0.72 7.62
CA ASP A 325 14.10 -1.89 8.31
C ASP A 325 13.45 -2.21 9.67
N PHE A 326 12.95 -1.21 10.40
CA PHE A 326 12.27 -1.44 11.68
C PHE A 326 10.90 -2.14 11.54
N LEU A 327 10.33 -2.16 10.33
CA LEU A 327 9.09 -2.87 9.99
C LEU A 327 9.35 -4.30 9.51
N ILE A 328 10.61 -4.70 9.37
CA ILE A 328 11.01 -6.00 8.85
C ILE A 328 11.68 -6.81 9.95
N MET A 329 11.34 -8.10 10.04
CA MET A 329 12.06 -9.05 10.86
C MET A 329 12.69 -10.13 9.98
N GLU A 330 13.80 -10.69 10.46
CA GLU A 330 14.45 -11.85 9.86
C GLU A 330 14.17 -13.09 10.72
N GLY A 331 13.63 -14.13 10.09
CA GLY A 331 13.41 -15.42 10.73
C GLY A 331 14.71 -16.21 10.89
N ALA A 332 14.67 -17.31 11.64
CA ALA A 332 15.85 -18.17 11.86
C ALA A 332 16.44 -18.76 10.57
N THR A 333 15.66 -18.83 9.48
CA THR A 333 16.08 -19.30 8.16
C THR A 333 16.67 -18.20 7.27
N GLY A 334 16.79 -16.96 7.78
CA GLY A 334 17.17 -15.78 7.00
C GLY A 334 16.02 -15.17 6.18
N ALA A 335 14.81 -15.74 6.26
CA ALA A 335 13.65 -15.20 5.56
C ALA A 335 13.22 -13.87 6.18
N ARG A 336 13.23 -12.80 5.38
CA ARG A 336 12.68 -11.48 5.75
C ARG A 336 11.17 -11.46 5.55
N ARG A 337 10.46 -10.84 6.48
CA ARG A 337 8.99 -10.66 6.47
C ARG A 337 8.59 -9.45 7.32
N PRO A 338 7.34 -8.94 7.20
CA PRO A 338 6.88 -7.88 8.08
C PRO A 338 6.99 -8.29 9.54
N PHE A 339 7.42 -7.35 10.38
CA PHE A 339 7.55 -7.57 11.81
C PHE A 339 6.16 -7.45 12.45
N ARG A 340 5.47 -8.58 12.53
CA ARG A 340 4.09 -8.71 13.04
C ARG A 340 3.98 -8.72 14.56
N THR A 341 2.79 -8.44 15.09
CA THR A 341 2.53 -8.35 16.53
C THR A 341 2.62 -9.73 17.20
N TYR A 342 2.05 -10.73 16.55
CA TYR A 342 1.97 -12.11 17.05
C TYR A 342 2.53 -13.13 16.04
N GLN A 343 3.34 -14.08 16.53
CA GLN A 343 3.75 -15.25 15.76
C GLN A 343 3.00 -16.48 16.30
N GLY A 344 1.90 -16.84 15.65
CA GLY A 344 0.92 -17.75 16.25
C GLY A 344 0.43 -17.16 17.58
N PRO A 345 0.35 -17.92 18.68
CA PRO A 345 -0.07 -17.37 19.98
C PRO A 345 1.01 -16.51 20.67
N LYS A 346 2.25 -16.51 20.18
CA LYS A 346 3.37 -15.83 20.84
C LYS A 346 3.38 -14.34 20.49
N TYR A 347 3.21 -13.49 21.49
CA TYR A 347 3.50 -12.06 21.36
C TYR A 347 4.99 -11.85 21.08
N ILE A 348 5.30 -11.20 19.96
CA ILE A 348 6.68 -10.80 19.60
C ILE A 348 6.82 -9.28 19.50
N GLY A 349 5.72 -8.54 19.63
CA GLY A 349 5.73 -7.09 19.69
C GLY A 349 6.23 -6.45 18.40
N GLY A 350 5.78 -6.90 17.24
CA GLY A 350 5.98 -6.15 15.99
C GLY A 350 5.02 -4.97 15.83
N TYR A 351 4.92 -4.50 14.59
CA TYR A 351 4.16 -3.35 14.12
C TYR A 351 2.88 -3.77 13.38
N SER A 352 3.01 -4.63 12.37
CA SER A 352 1.92 -5.21 11.56
C SER A 352 2.48 -6.38 10.76
N ASP A 353 1.65 -7.34 10.38
CA ASP A 353 1.98 -8.35 9.37
C ASP A 353 1.89 -7.84 7.94
N HIS A 354 1.52 -6.56 7.76
CA HIS A 354 1.55 -5.83 6.51
C HIS A 354 2.57 -4.68 6.57
N LEU A 355 3.09 -4.29 5.41
CA LEU A 355 3.83 -3.06 5.20
C LEU A 355 2.88 -1.96 4.71
N PRO A 356 3.01 -0.72 5.21
CA PRO A 356 2.25 0.38 4.65
C PRO A 356 2.63 0.65 3.19
N ILE A 357 1.70 1.24 2.45
CA ILE A 357 1.94 1.76 1.11
C ILE A 357 1.68 3.27 1.10
N ILE A 358 2.47 4.01 0.31
CA ILE A 358 2.35 5.45 0.14
C ILE A 358 2.22 5.85 -1.33
N LEU A 359 1.47 6.92 -1.58
CA LEU A 359 1.25 7.49 -2.90
C LEU A 359 1.38 9.01 -2.82
N ASP A 360 2.36 9.57 -3.52
CA ASP A 360 2.56 11.02 -3.59
C ASP A 360 1.83 11.60 -4.80
N LEU A 361 1.05 12.65 -4.55
CA LEU A 361 0.43 13.50 -5.56
C LEU A 361 1.24 14.79 -5.71
N ILE A 362 1.41 15.24 -6.95
CA ILE A 362 1.92 16.57 -7.31
C ILE A 362 0.73 17.42 -7.74
N LEU A 363 0.65 18.63 -7.20
CA LEU A 363 -0.41 19.59 -7.41
C LEU A 363 0.13 20.81 -8.17
N ALA A 364 -0.54 21.17 -9.26
CA ALA A 364 -0.29 22.36 -10.06
C ALA A 364 -1.45 23.35 -9.93
N TYR A 365 -1.09 24.63 -9.79
CA TYR A 365 -2.01 25.76 -9.61
C TYR A 365 -2.44 26.41 -10.92
#